data_AF-A0A8X6TSN1-F1
#
_entry.id   AF-A0A8X6TSN1-F1
#
_cell.length_a   1.000
_cell.length_b   1.000
_cell.length_c   1.000
_cell.angle_alpha   90.00
_cell.angle_beta   90.00
_cell.angle_gamma   90.00
#
_symmetry.space_group_name_H-M   'P 1'
#
loop_
_entity.id
_entity.type
_entity.pdbx_description
1 polymer ?
#
loop_
_entity_poly.entity_id
_entity_poly.type
_entity_poly.pdbx_seq_one_letter_code
_entity_poly.pdbx_strand_id
1 'polypeptide(L)'
;MLQIRRKARAQRLASVAEFYYSINTFSDQICQICHQLCYPNQVVKFNNSTPKEYLPGELYDEKELLVCNRCNTHLRSKKDICPSQAYWNNLLAGEIPDEILALTQPELRLLQRIIPYVKVMEVWR
;
A
#
# COMPACT_ATOMS: atom_id res chain seq x y z
N MET A 1 2.51 44.17 -0.91
CA MET A 1 2.77 43.48 0.39
C MET A 1 1.61 42.61 0.91
N LEU A 2 0.35 43.09 0.93
CA LEU A 2 -0.77 42.33 1.51
C LEU A 2 -1.09 40.99 0.79
N GLN A 3 -0.98 40.96 -0.54
CA GLN A 3 -1.15 39.75 -1.36
C GLN A 3 -0.05 38.70 -1.11
N ILE A 4 1.19 39.13 -0.87
CA ILE A 4 2.32 38.23 -0.56
C ILE A 4 2.08 37.55 0.79
N ARG A 5 1.62 38.28 1.80
CA ARG A 5 1.27 37.73 3.12
C ARG A 5 0.11 36.74 3.05
N ARG A 6 -0.91 37.01 2.22
CA ARG A 6 -2.04 36.08 1.97
C ARG A 6 -1.58 34.78 1.31
N LYS A 7 -0.73 34.85 0.27
CA LYS A 7 -0.15 33.65 -0.38
C LYS A 7 0.70 32.83 0.59
N ALA A 8 1.56 33.46 1.37
CA ALA A 8 2.40 32.77 2.36
C ALA A 8 1.59 32.13 3.51
N ARG A 9 0.44 32.71 3.87
CA ARG A 9 -0.50 32.11 4.84
C ARG A 9 -1.23 30.91 4.22
N ALA A 10 -1.71 31.04 2.98
CA ALA A 10 -2.37 29.95 2.27
C ALA A 10 -1.43 28.75 2.05
N GLN A 11 -0.18 28.99 1.65
CA GLN A 11 0.85 27.94 1.53
C GLN A 11 1.15 27.26 2.87
N ARG A 12 1.26 28.01 3.97
CA ARG A 12 1.44 27.41 5.31
C ARG A 12 0.24 26.58 5.75
N LEU A 13 -0.98 27.04 5.48
CA LEU A 13 -2.18 26.26 5.80
C LEU A 13 -2.26 24.99 4.94
N ALA A 14 -1.91 25.09 3.66
CA ALA A 14 -1.80 23.93 2.77
C ALA A 14 -0.73 22.95 3.25
N SER A 15 0.46 23.41 3.65
CA SER A 15 1.52 22.53 4.15
C SER A 15 1.16 21.86 5.48
N VAL A 16 0.41 22.56 6.35
CA VAL A 16 -0.09 21.99 7.61
C VAL A 16 -1.18 20.96 7.34
N ALA A 17 -2.12 21.25 6.43
CA ALA A 17 -3.14 20.29 6.01
C ALA A 17 -2.52 19.05 5.35
N GLU A 18 -1.52 19.24 4.49
CA GLU A 18 -0.78 18.16 3.82
C GLU A 18 0.06 17.34 4.80
N PHE A 19 0.66 17.99 5.81
CA PHE A 19 1.28 17.30 6.94
C PHE A 19 0.27 16.47 7.72
N TYR A 20 -0.86 17.06 8.14
CA TYR A 20 -1.89 16.32 8.88
C TYR A 20 -2.50 15.19 8.05
N TYR A 21 -2.67 15.40 6.74
CA TYR A 21 -3.10 14.36 5.83
C TYR A 21 -2.07 13.24 5.77
N SER A 22 -0.80 13.56 5.53
CA SER A 22 0.29 12.58 5.46
C SER A 22 0.45 11.78 6.75
N ILE A 23 0.34 12.44 7.92
CA ILE A 23 0.48 11.73 9.19
C ILE A 23 -0.73 10.86 9.57
N ASN A 24 -1.90 11.17 9.03
CA ASN A 24 -3.14 10.43 9.25
C ASN A 24 -3.51 9.53 8.06
N THR A 25 -2.65 9.44 7.04
CA THR A 25 -2.81 8.46 5.97
C THR A 25 -2.10 7.19 6.41
N PHE A 26 -2.83 6.09 6.39
CA PHE A 26 -2.32 4.77 6.77
C PHE A 26 -2.07 3.92 5.53
N SER A 27 -1.17 2.96 5.65
CA SER A 27 -1.16 1.82 4.74
C SER A 27 -2.34 0.93 5.11
N ASP A 28 -3.41 0.99 4.35
CA ASP A 28 -4.65 0.24 4.61
C ASP A 28 -5.23 -0.40 3.34
N GLN A 29 -4.51 -0.29 2.22
CA GLN A 29 -4.89 -0.88 0.95
C GLN A 29 -4.08 -2.15 0.71
N ILE A 30 -4.77 -3.25 0.42
CA ILE A 30 -4.14 -4.55 0.18
C ILE A 30 -3.93 -4.74 -1.31
N CYS A 31 -2.70 -4.98 -1.74
CA CYS A 31 -2.45 -5.39 -3.13
C CYS A 31 -2.91 -6.83 -3.34
N GLN A 32 -3.85 -7.08 -4.24
CA GLN A 32 -4.38 -8.43 -4.50
C GLN A 32 -3.36 -9.41 -5.11
N ILE A 33 -2.25 -8.93 -5.68
CA ILE A 33 -1.20 -9.80 -6.23
C ILE A 33 -0.14 -10.14 -5.18
N CYS A 34 0.29 -9.16 -4.38
CA CYS A 34 1.43 -9.32 -3.46
C CYS A 34 1.08 -9.34 -1.98
N HIS A 35 -0.19 -9.15 -1.65
CA HIS A 35 -0.73 -9.00 -0.30
C HIS A 35 0.09 -8.04 0.56
N GLN A 36 0.69 -7.03 -0.08
CA GLN A 36 1.43 -5.99 0.63
C GLN A 36 0.45 -4.88 0.95
N LEU A 37 0.43 -4.50 2.22
CA LEU A 37 -0.25 -3.31 2.71
C LEU A 37 0.41 -2.06 2.11
N CYS A 38 -0.39 -1.21 1.49
CA CYS A 38 0.05 -0.06 0.70
C CYS A 38 -0.69 1.20 1.14
N TYR A 39 -0.03 2.34 1.00
CA TYR A 39 -0.72 3.62 1.12
C TYR A 39 -1.67 3.82 -0.08
N PRO A 40 -2.76 4.60 0.06
CA PRO A 40 -3.71 4.87 -1.02
C PRO A 40 -3.08 5.38 -2.32
N ASN A 41 -1.99 6.15 -2.23
CA ASN A 41 -1.26 6.66 -3.39
C ASN A 41 -0.29 5.65 -4.03
N GLN A 42 -0.13 4.46 -3.46
CA GLN A 42 0.75 3.40 -3.95
C GLN A 42 0.00 2.27 -4.66
N VAL A 43 -1.33 2.31 -4.66
CA VAL A 43 -2.20 1.35 -5.34
C VAL A 43 -2.90 1.98 -6.53
N VAL A 44 -3.22 1.15 -7.51
CA VAL A 44 -3.95 1.52 -8.71
C VAL A 44 -4.93 0.41 -9.06
N LYS A 45 -6.05 0.78 -9.70
CA LYS A 45 -6.94 -0.19 -10.33
C LYS A 45 -6.33 -0.63 -11.66
N PHE A 46 -6.12 -1.93 -11.79
CA PHE A 46 -5.64 -2.58 -13.00
C PHE A 46 -6.81 -3.26 -13.69
N ASN A 47 -7.04 -2.91 -14.96
CA ASN A 47 -8.04 -3.57 -15.78
C ASN A 47 -7.47 -4.91 -16.29
N ASN A 48 -8.14 -6.00 -15.91
CA ASN A 48 -7.73 -7.37 -16.18
C ASN A 48 -8.41 -7.96 -17.44
N SER A 49 -8.62 -7.15 -18.49
CA SER A 49 -9.21 -7.62 -19.75
C SER A 49 -8.48 -8.79 -20.41
N THR A 50 -7.17 -8.89 -20.20
CA THR A 50 -6.32 -9.98 -20.71
C THR A 50 -5.55 -10.55 -19.52
N PRO A 51 -6.19 -11.45 -18.74
CA PRO A 51 -5.58 -12.01 -17.55
C PRO A 51 -4.37 -12.85 -17.93
N LYS A 52 -3.33 -12.77 -17.09
CA LYS A 52 -2.11 -13.56 -17.24
C LYS A 52 -2.36 -14.98 -16.73
N GLU A 53 -1.86 -15.99 -17.44
CA GLU A 53 -2.10 -17.40 -17.11
C GLU A 53 -1.54 -17.81 -15.74
N TYR A 54 -0.52 -17.10 -15.24
CA TYR A 54 0.04 -17.35 -13.92
C TYR A 54 -0.81 -16.84 -12.76
N LEU A 55 -1.90 -16.12 -13.02
CA LEU A 55 -2.80 -15.67 -11.96
C LEU A 55 -3.60 -16.86 -11.42
N PRO A 56 -3.81 -16.95 -10.10
CA PRO A 56 -4.73 -17.92 -9.51
C PRO A 56 -6.15 -17.68 -10.05
N GLY A 57 -6.98 -18.72 -10.09
CA GLY A 57 -8.34 -18.64 -10.66
C GLY A 57 -9.18 -17.51 -10.06
N GLU A 58 -9.07 -17.28 -8.76
CA GLU A 58 -9.75 -16.20 -8.03
C GLU A 58 -9.47 -14.81 -8.63
N LEU A 59 -8.21 -14.54 -9.01
CA LEU A 59 -7.79 -13.26 -9.58
C LEU A 59 -7.88 -13.24 -11.10
N TYR A 60 -7.91 -14.41 -11.73
CA TYR A 60 -8.02 -14.55 -13.17
C TYR A 60 -9.37 -14.04 -13.69
N ASP A 61 -10.45 -14.36 -12.97
CA ASP A 61 -11.83 -14.02 -13.35
C ASP A 61 -12.25 -12.59 -12.95
N GLU A 62 -11.51 -11.94 -12.07
CA GLU A 62 -11.79 -10.56 -11.65
C GLU A 62 -11.50 -9.55 -12.77
N LYS A 63 -12.47 -8.69 -13.08
CA LYS A 63 -12.33 -7.66 -14.14
C LYS A 63 -11.37 -6.53 -13.77
N GLU A 64 -11.32 -6.18 -12.49
CA GLU A 64 -10.46 -5.12 -11.98
C GLU A 64 -9.75 -5.60 -10.73
N LEU A 65 -8.44 -5.36 -10.68
CA LEU A 65 -7.59 -5.72 -9.54
C LEU A 65 -7.04 -4.44 -8.90
N LEU A 66 -7.09 -4.34 -7.58
CA LEU A 66 -6.37 -3.35 -6.80
C LEU A 66 -4.93 -3.84 -6.57
N VAL A 67 -3.97 -3.16 -7.21
CA VAL A 67 -2.58 -3.62 -7.22
C VAL A 67 -1.62 -2.49 -6.87
N CYS A 68 -0.51 -2.82 -6.21
CA CYS A 68 0.55 -1.85 -5.96
C CYS A 68 1.28 -1.48 -7.26
N ASN A 69 1.93 -0.32 -7.29
CA ASN A 69 2.68 0.16 -8.46
C ASN A 69 3.68 -0.87 -9.02
N ARG A 70 4.33 -1.66 -8.15
CA ARG A 70 5.29 -2.69 -8.58
C ARG A 70 4.57 -3.83 -9.33
N CYS A 71 3.46 -4.32 -8.81
CA CYS A 71 2.66 -5.36 -9.45
C CYS A 71 2.02 -4.86 -10.74
N ASN A 72 1.52 -3.62 -10.77
CA ASN A 72 1.00 -2.97 -11.98
C ASN A 72 2.05 -2.94 -13.11
N THR A 73 3.28 -2.50 -12.81
CA THR A 73 4.37 -2.49 -13.80
C THR A 73 4.68 -3.90 -14.32
N HIS A 74 4.64 -4.91 -13.44
CA HIS A 74 4.87 -6.30 -13.85
C HIS A 74 3.73 -6.86 -14.71
N LEU A 75 2.47 -6.63 -14.34
CA LEU A 75 1.29 -7.06 -15.10
C LEU A 75 1.25 -6.42 -16.49
N ARG A 76 1.63 -5.15 -16.60
CA ARG A 76 1.74 -4.43 -17.88
C ARG A 76 2.94 -4.86 -18.73
N SER A 77 3.88 -5.58 -18.14
CA SER A 77 5.03 -6.08 -18.88
C SER A 77 4.65 -7.26 -19.78
N LYS A 78 5.48 -7.53 -20.79
CA LYS A 78 5.35 -8.72 -21.65
C LYS A 78 5.73 -10.03 -20.94
N LYS A 79 6.10 -9.97 -19.65
CA LYS A 79 6.47 -11.16 -18.90
C LYS A 79 5.22 -12.02 -18.68
N ASP A 80 5.41 -13.31 -18.85
CA ASP A 80 4.40 -14.34 -18.59
C ASP A 80 4.80 -15.26 -17.43
N ILE A 81 5.81 -14.83 -16.68
CA ILE A 81 6.24 -15.44 -15.43
C ILE A 81 5.72 -14.59 -14.28
N CYS A 82 5.31 -15.28 -13.22
CA CYS A 82 4.85 -14.62 -12.02
C CYS A 82 5.98 -13.80 -11.35
N PRO A 83 5.70 -12.62 -10.76
CA PRO A 83 6.73 -11.89 -10.05
C PRO A 83 7.22 -12.66 -8.81
N SER A 84 8.54 -12.72 -8.64
CA SER A 84 9.23 -13.49 -7.59
C SER A 84 8.97 -13.03 -6.15
N GLN A 85 8.14 -12.01 -5.92
CA GLN A 85 7.99 -11.39 -4.59
C GLN A 85 6.56 -11.24 -4.08
N ALA A 86 5.56 -11.69 -4.82
CA ALA A 86 4.20 -11.22 -4.61
C ALA A 86 3.23 -12.29 -4.11
N TYR A 87 2.80 -13.20 -4.98
CA TYR A 87 1.79 -14.19 -4.62
C TYR A 87 2.42 -15.50 -4.07
N TRP A 88 3.66 -15.78 -4.48
CA TRP A 88 4.29 -17.11 -4.33
C TRP A 88 5.41 -17.19 -3.31
N ASN A 89 5.66 -16.12 -2.56
CA ASN A 89 6.83 -16.10 -1.69
C ASN A 89 6.66 -16.95 -0.43
N ASN A 90 5.50 -17.58 -0.20
CA ASN A 90 5.18 -18.35 1.01
C ASN A 90 5.63 -17.69 2.32
N LEU A 91 5.81 -16.36 2.31
CA LEU A 91 6.04 -15.52 3.46
C LEU A 91 4.68 -15.35 4.11
N LEU A 92 4.16 -16.46 4.64
CA LEU A 92 3.05 -16.44 5.57
C LEU A 92 3.49 -15.50 6.69
N ALA A 93 2.68 -14.48 6.95
CA ALA A 93 2.89 -13.64 8.11
C ALA A 93 2.84 -14.57 9.32
N GLY A 94 3.98 -14.75 9.98
CA GLY A 94 4.06 -15.53 11.21
C GLY A 94 3.23 -14.87 12.32
N GLU A 95 3.12 -15.56 13.45
CA GLU A 95 2.49 -15.00 14.63
C GLU A 95 3.15 -13.67 15.02
N ILE A 96 2.32 -12.72 15.44
CA ILE A 96 2.76 -11.38 15.82
C ILE A 96 3.41 -11.49 17.21
N PRO A 97 4.64 -11.02 17.41
CA PRO A 97 5.26 -10.99 18.73
C PRO A 97 4.42 -10.18 19.73
N ASP A 98 4.34 -10.64 20.99
CA ASP A 98 3.55 -9.98 22.03
C ASP A 98 4.00 -8.52 22.27
N GLU A 99 5.29 -8.24 22.10
CA GLU A 99 5.86 -6.90 22.23
C GLU A 99 5.26 -5.92 21.22
N ILE A 100 4.87 -6.45 20.07
CA ILE A 100 4.29 -5.70 18.97
C ILE A 100 2.77 -5.51 19.20
N LEU A 101 2.08 -6.50 19.79
CA LEU A 101 0.67 -6.38 20.21
C LEU A 101 0.48 -5.40 21.37
N ALA A 102 1.48 -5.25 22.23
CA ALA A 102 1.46 -4.36 23.38
C ALA A 102 1.61 -2.86 23.02
N LEU A 103 1.87 -2.55 21.75
CA LEU A 103 2.12 -1.18 21.30
C LEU A 103 0.84 -0.33 21.25
N THR A 104 1.00 0.94 21.62
CA THR A 104 -0.04 1.93 21.53
C THR A 104 -0.32 2.32 20.07
N GLN A 105 -1.52 2.83 19.79
CA GLN A 105 -1.90 3.31 18.45
C GLN A 105 -0.89 4.30 17.82
N PRO A 106 -0.27 5.25 18.56
CA PRO A 106 0.82 6.06 18.03
C PRO A 106 2.07 5.25 17.61
N GLU A 107 2.47 4.23 18.37
CA GLU A 107 3.66 3.41 18.10
C GLU A 107 3.45 2.52 16.88
N LEU A 108 2.26 1.95 16.74
CA LEU A 108 1.86 1.20 15.54
C LEU A 108 1.92 2.04 14.27
N ARG A 109 1.49 3.30 14.38
CA ARG A 109 1.59 4.27 13.28
C ARG A 109 3.03 4.59 12.92
N LEU A 110 3.94 4.56 13.89
CA LEU A 110 5.37 4.75 13.65
C LEU A 110 5.98 3.53 12.94
N LEU A 111 5.63 2.32 13.41
CA LEU A 111 6.08 1.06 12.84
C LEU A 111 5.58 0.83 11.41
N GLN A 112 4.32 1.17 11.11
CA GLN A 112 3.75 1.14 9.75
C GLN A 112 4.48 2.04 8.74
N ARG A 113 5.39 2.92 9.18
CA ARG A 113 6.23 3.72 8.26
C ARG A 113 7.54 3.03 7.91
N ILE A 114 7.91 1.99 8.63
CA ILE A 114 9.13 1.21 8.41
C ILE A 114 8.76 0.04 7.49
N ILE A 115 9.28 0.07 6.26
CA ILE A 115 8.93 -0.87 5.16
C ILE A 115 8.84 -2.35 5.60
N PRO A 116 9.80 -2.89 6.38
CA PRO A 116 9.72 -4.25 6.91
C PRO A 116 8.43 -4.60 7.68
N TYR A 117 7.89 -3.68 8.47
CA TYR A 117 6.79 -3.94 9.39
C TYR A 117 5.40 -3.72 8.77
N VAL A 118 5.34 -3.06 7.61
CA VAL A 118 4.09 -2.83 6.86
C VAL A 118 3.37 -4.14 6.53
N LYS A 119 4.12 -5.22 6.27
CA LYS A 119 3.55 -6.54 5.95
C LYS A 119 2.97 -7.29 7.14
N VAL A 120 3.41 -6.97 8.36
CA VAL A 120 3.02 -7.68 9.58
C VAL A 120 1.65 -7.19 10.06
N MET A 121 1.34 -5.91 9.84
CA MET A 121 0.20 -5.18 10.44
C MET A 121 -1.19 -5.54 9.88
N GLU A 122 -1.29 -6.28 8.78
CA GLU A 122 -2.58 -6.67 8.19
C GLU A 122 -3.19 -7.92 8.82
N VAL A 123 -2.38 -8.77 9.46
CA VAL A 123 -2.88 -9.86 10.34
C VAL A 123 -3.62 -9.31 11.56
N TRP A 124 -3.50 -8.01 11.82
CA TRP A 124 -3.93 -7.38 13.08
C TRP A 124 -5.35 -6.80 13.04
N ARG A 125 -5.98 -6.69 11.87
CA ARG A 125 -7.34 -6.19 11.70
C ARG A 125 -8.28 -7.34 11.36
#